data_AF-A0A914G4N9-F1
#
_entry.id   AF-A0A914G4N9-F1
#
_cell.length_a   1.000
_cell.length_b   1.000
_cell.length_c   1.000
_cell.angle_alpha   90.00
_cell.angle_beta   90.00
_cell.angle_gamma   90.00
#
_symmetry.space_group_name_H-M   'P 1'
#
loop_
_entity.id
_entity.type
_entity.pdbx_description
1 polymer ?
#
loop_
_entity_poly.entity_id
_entity_poly.type
_entity_poly.pdbx_seq_one_letter_code
_entity_poly.pdbx_strand_id
1 'polypeptide(L)'
;MCDIQLRHRIESMVSFCEGFVADLQQDQCRRYMDIKQTDMPPAEAAKRTKEFRCPPKEQMFRLLNCKTKEDRTNMLMDDDVEYDQCPMSESLQDQLRDYCAIIVEKVGCQIEPAANDKVVAVDSLIGIDPEEEPSWVDNFARLVISMPPEPTKVDLTYNKKGTENFRVMIVHTLRRWACESMIQSNELIRKMFKLLLRQYTGVKELMDGMKQTYVLHDRNRQDVENFIVYLMQIRELLNVQFETCEEAILKRGLWQLMNNRIFFQHPDL
;
A
#
# COMPACT_ATOMS: atom_id res chain seq x y z
N MET A 1 12.03 -10.26 0.74
CA MET A 1 10.62 -10.62 1.02
C MET A 1 9.84 -9.45 1.62
N CYS A 2 10.21 -8.90 2.77
CA CYS A 2 9.50 -7.71 3.30
C CYS A 2 9.50 -6.51 2.32
N ASP A 3 10.61 -6.26 1.62
CA ASP A 3 10.68 -5.20 0.59
C ASP A 3 9.74 -5.46 -0.60
N ILE A 4 9.54 -6.73 -0.95
CA ILE A 4 8.62 -7.14 -2.02
C ILE A 4 7.17 -6.92 -1.58
N GLN A 5 6.83 -7.25 -0.32
CA GLN A 5 5.51 -6.95 0.24
C GLN A 5 5.24 -5.44 0.29
N LEU A 6 6.22 -4.63 0.71
CA LEU A 6 6.10 -3.18 0.68
C LEU A 6 5.87 -2.66 -0.75
N ARG A 7 6.69 -3.12 -1.70
CA ARG A 7 6.56 -2.75 -3.11
C ARG A 7 5.17 -3.09 -3.67
N HIS A 8 4.68 -4.31 -3.45
CA HIS A 8 3.35 -4.70 -3.92
C HIS A 8 2.22 -3.90 -3.27
N ARG A 9 2.34 -3.53 -1.99
CA ARG A 9 1.36 -2.64 -1.33
C ARG A 9 1.34 -1.27 -1.99
N ILE A 10 2.51 -0.69 -2.28
CA ILE A 10 2.62 0.60 -2.98
C ILE A 10 2.07 0.50 -4.41
N GLU A 11 2.44 -0.54 -5.16
CA GLU A 11 1.92 -0.77 -6.52
C GLU A 11 0.39 -0.91 -6.53
N SER A 12 -0.17 -1.66 -5.57
CA SER A 12 -1.63 -1.78 -5.40
C SER A 12 -2.28 -0.43 -5.07
N MET A 13 -1.66 0.40 -4.23
CA MET A 13 -2.12 1.76 -3.92
C MET A 13 -2.11 2.65 -5.15
N VAL A 14 -1.03 2.65 -5.91
CA VAL A 14 -0.93 3.43 -7.14
C VAL A 14 -1.98 2.99 -8.14
N SER A 15 -2.17 1.68 -8.33
CA SER A 15 -3.17 1.13 -9.25
C SER A 15 -4.60 1.50 -8.85
N PHE A 16 -4.93 1.44 -7.55
CA PHE A 16 -6.22 1.92 -7.06
C PHE A 16 -6.40 3.42 -7.31
N CYS A 17 -5.40 4.23 -6.97
CA CYS A 17 -5.45 5.68 -7.12
C CYS A 17 -5.63 6.11 -8.59
N GLU A 18 -5.00 5.41 -9.54
CA GLU A 18 -5.15 5.70 -10.97
C GLU A 18 -6.63 5.61 -11.41
N GLY A 19 -7.28 4.47 -11.13
CA GLY A 19 -8.69 4.28 -11.46
C GLY A 19 -9.60 5.22 -10.69
N PHE A 20 -9.37 5.37 -9.39
CA PHE A 20 -10.16 6.24 -8.53
C PHE A 20 -10.11 7.71 -8.96
N VAL A 21 -8.93 8.22 -9.33
CA VAL A 21 -8.79 9.61 -9.82
C VAL A 21 -9.49 9.80 -11.16
N ALA A 22 -9.48 8.80 -12.05
CA ALA A 22 -10.22 8.86 -13.31
C ALA A 22 -11.74 8.96 -13.07
N ASP A 23 -12.28 8.12 -12.18
CA ASP A 23 -13.70 8.16 -11.83
C ASP A 23 -14.07 9.48 -11.13
N LEU A 24 -13.19 9.99 -10.26
CA LEU A 24 -13.35 11.27 -9.57
C LEU A 24 -13.39 12.46 -10.54
N GLN A 25 -12.52 12.45 -11.56
CA GLN A 25 -12.52 13.47 -12.60
C GLN A 25 -13.80 13.40 -13.46
N GLN A 26 -14.30 12.20 -13.75
CA GLN A 26 -15.56 12.03 -14.47
C GLN A 26 -16.75 12.54 -13.64
N ASP A 27 -16.79 12.22 -12.35
CA ASP A 27 -17.78 12.70 -11.38
C ASP A 27 -17.78 14.23 -11.28
N GLN A 28 -16.59 14.84 -11.18
CA GLN A 28 -16.42 16.29 -11.21
C GLN A 28 -16.87 16.92 -12.54
N CYS A 29 -16.58 16.28 -13.68
CA CYS A 29 -17.00 16.75 -15.00
C CYS A 29 -18.53 16.74 -15.14
N ARG A 30 -19.21 15.69 -14.63
CA ARG A 30 -20.68 15.61 -14.59
C ARG A 30 -21.26 16.75 -13.77
N ARG A 31 -20.78 16.95 -12.53
CA ARG A 31 -21.22 18.08 -11.67
C ARG A 31 -21.06 19.43 -12.36
N TYR A 32 -19.94 19.63 -13.05
CA TYR A 32 -19.70 20.86 -13.79
C TYR A 32 -20.72 21.08 -14.91
N MET A 33 -21.03 20.03 -15.69
CA MET A 33 -22.02 20.11 -16.77
C MET A 33 -23.43 20.35 -16.23
N ASP A 34 -23.80 19.72 -15.11
CA ASP A 34 -25.09 19.93 -14.46
C ASP A 34 -25.27 21.39 -14.02
N ILE A 35 -24.24 21.99 -13.42
CA ILE A 35 -24.25 23.41 -13.04
C ILE A 35 -24.38 24.31 -14.28
N LYS A 36 -23.71 23.96 -15.37
CA LYS A 36 -23.75 24.75 -16.62
C LYS A 36 -25.12 24.67 -17.32
N GLN A 37 -25.83 23.56 -17.19
CA GLN A 37 -27.14 23.33 -17.83
C GLN A 37 -28.32 23.79 -16.97
N THR A 38 -28.10 23.99 -15.66
CA THR A 38 -29.13 24.44 -14.72
C THR A 38 -29.12 25.96 -14.62
N ASP A 39 -30.29 26.60 -14.78
CA ASP A 39 -30.45 28.01 -14.43
C ASP A 39 -30.58 28.14 -12.91
N MET A 40 -29.64 28.81 -12.26
CA MET A 40 -29.59 28.92 -10.80
C MET A 40 -29.26 30.35 -10.34
N PRO A 41 -29.83 30.80 -9.20
CA PRO A 41 -29.57 32.12 -8.67
C PRO A 41 -28.07 32.38 -8.43
N PRO A 42 -27.60 33.64 -8.55
CA PRO A 42 -26.17 33.96 -8.39
C PRO A 42 -25.55 33.49 -7.07
N ALA A 43 -26.31 33.52 -5.98
CA ALA A 43 -25.85 33.06 -4.67
C ALA A 43 -25.58 31.54 -4.65
N GLU A 44 -26.43 30.74 -5.29
CA GLU A 44 -26.28 29.29 -5.38
C GLU A 44 -25.14 28.92 -6.36
N ALA A 45 -25.06 29.61 -7.50
CA ALA A 45 -23.98 29.44 -8.46
C ALA A 45 -22.60 29.73 -7.84
N ALA A 46 -22.48 30.80 -7.05
CA ALA A 46 -21.24 31.16 -6.36
C ALA A 46 -20.78 30.06 -5.39
N LYS A 47 -21.71 29.43 -4.66
CA LYS A 47 -21.42 28.32 -3.76
C LYS A 47 -21.01 27.06 -4.51
N ARG A 48 -21.81 26.61 -5.49
CA ARG A 48 -21.57 25.36 -6.23
C ARG A 48 -20.31 25.40 -7.10
N THR A 49 -19.92 26.59 -7.58
CA THR A 49 -18.71 26.72 -8.42
C THR A 49 -17.42 26.89 -7.64
N LYS A 50 -17.45 26.92 -6.31
CA LYS A 50 -16.26 27.05 -5.44
C LYS A 50 -15.25 25.92 -5.67
N GLU A 51 -15.72 24.71 -5.94
CA GLU A 51 -14.87 23.56 -6.30
C GLU A 51 -13.97 23.88 -7.51
N PHE A 52 -14.55 24.39 -8.61
CA PHE A 52 -13.85 24.62 -9.87
C PHE A 52 -12.95 25.87 -9.88
N ARG A 53 -13.03 26.71 -8.85
CA ARG A 53 -12.20 27.91 -8.70
C ARG A 53 -10.94 27.66 -7.87
N CYS A 54 -10.89 26.57 -7.12
CA CYS A 54 -9.77 26.23 -6.25
C CYS A 54 -8.60 25.59 -7.03
N PRO A 55 -7.35 25.77 -6.57
CA PRO A 55 -6.20 25.06 -7.14
C PRO A 55 -6.31 23.55 -6.89
N PRO A 56 -5.69 22.69 -7.73
CA PRO A 56 -5.86 21.24 -7.66
C PRO A 56 -5.56 20.61 -6.30
N LYS A 57 -4.55 21.11 -5.56
CA LYS A 57 -4.22 20.61 -4.21
C LYS A 57 -5.36 20.85 -3.22
N GLU A 58 -5.99 22.03 -3.27
CA GLU A 58 -7.11 22.38 -2.39
C GLU A 58 -8.39 21.63 -2.81
N GLN A 59 -8.61 21.46 -4.12
CA GLN A 59 -9.69 20.62 -4.65
C GLN A 59 -9.58 19.19 -4.11
N MET A 60 -8.40 18.57 -4.23
CA MET A 60 -8.17 17.22 -3.72
C MET A 60 -8.37 17.13 -2.22
N PHE A 61 -7.92 18.11 -1.43
CA PHE A 61 -8.14 18.11 0.01
C PHE A 61 -9.63 18.08 0.38
N ARG A 62 -10.46 18.91 -0.29
CA ARG A 62 -11.91 18.92 -0.07
C ARG A 62 -12.58 17.62 -0.53
N LEU A 63 -12.16 17.07 -1.67
CA LEU A 63 -12.68 15.78 -2.18
C LEU A 63 -12.31 14.60 -1.28
N LEU A 64 -11.16 14.65 -0.60
CA LEU A 64 -10.71 13.57 0.28
C LEU A 64 -11.27 13.68 1.71
N ASN A 65 -11.93 14.78 2.08
CA ASN A 65 -12.62 14.96 3.38
C ASN A 65 -13.95 14.16 3.46
N CYS A 66 -13.89 12.86 3.17
CA CYS A 66 -15.02 11.93 3.16
C CYS A 66 -15.44 11.54 4.59
N LYS A 67 -16.09 12.43 5.32
CA LYS A 67 -16.65 12.15 6.67
C LYS A 67 -17.75 11.08 6.61
N THR A 68 -17.80 10.19 7.61
CA THR A 68 -18.86 9.17 7.72
C THR A 68 -20.23 9.80 7.98
N LYS A 69 -21.32 9.07 7.70
CA LYS A 69 -22.70 9.58 7.91
C LYS A 69 -22.96 9.96 9.39
N GLU A 70 -22.31 9.27 10.33
CA GLU A 70 -22.37 9.58 11.76
C GLU A 70 -21.63 10.90 12.10
N ASP A 71 -20.44 11.10 11.53
CA ASP A 71 -19.68 12.35 11.67
C ASP A 71 -20.42 13.58 11.10
N ARG A 72 -21.23 13.37 10.06
CA ARG A 72 -22.06 14.42 9.43
C ARG A 72 -23.23 14.83 10.33
N THR A 73 -23.79 13.89 11.09
CA THR A 73 -24.98 14.12 11.94
C THR A 73 -24.64 14.97 13.17
N ASN A 74 -23.41 14.86 13.68
CA ASN A 74 -22.93 15.61 14.84
C ASN A 74 -22.61 17.10 14.56
N MET A 75 -22.68 17.55 13.31
CA MET A 75 -22.26 18.89 12.86
C MET A 75 -23.42 19.79 12.39
N LEU A 76 -24.68 19.33 12.51
CA LEU A 76 -25.89 19.99 11.99
C LEU A 76 -26.31 21.30 12.73
N MET A 77 -25.36 22.09 13.24
CA MET A 77 -25.65 23.27 14.08
C MET A 77 -25.11 24.59 13.53
N ASP A 78 -24.63 24.66 12.28
CA ASP A 78 -24.14 25.91 11.70
C ASP A 78 -24.30 25.91 10.16
N ASP A 79 -25.03 26.90 9.61
CA ASP A 79 -25.42 27.02 8.19
C ASP A 79 -24.21 27.09 7.23
N ASP A 80 -23.02 27.39 7.75
CA ASP A 80 -21.76 27.42 7.00
C ASP A 80 -21.09 26.04 6.83
N VAL A 81 -21.56 25.00 7.54
CA VAL A 81 -20.94 23.65 7.57
C VAL A 81 -21.42 22.74 6.44
N GLU A 82 -22.57 23.03 5.83
CA GLU A 82 -23.14 22.21 4.74
C GLU A 82 -22.24 22.19 3.49
N TYR A 83 -21.45 23.25 3.26
CA TYR A 83 -20.62 23.43 2.05
C TYR A 83 -19.15 23.02 2.21
N ASP A 84 -18.72 22.64 3.41
CA ASP A 84 -17.40 22.00 3.63
C ASP A 84 -17.51 20.46 3.59
N GLN A 85 -18.68 19.96 3.20
CA GLN A 85 -18.93 18.56 2.94
C GLN A 85 -18.25 18.14 1.64
N CYS A 86 -17.68 16.93 1.64
CA CYS A 86 -17.07 16.34 0.46
C CYS A 86 -18.11 16.25 -0.69
N PRO A 87 -17.85 16.90 -1.86
CA PRO A 87 -18.81 16.94 -2.97
C PRO A 87 -18.77 15.68 -3.86
N MET A 88 -17.91 14.72 -3.53
CA MET A 88 -17.79 13.43 -4.20
C MET A 88 -19.04 12.58 -3.95
N SER A 89 -19.50 11.83 -4.97
CA SER A 89 -20.65 10.92 -4.85
C SER A 89 -20.47 9.87 -3.73
N GLU A 90 -21.58 9.44 -3.10
CA GLU A 90 -21.52 8.47 -1.98
C GLU A 90 -20.82 7.17 -2.39
N SER A 91 -21.05 6.69 -3.61
CA SER A 91 -20.41 5.46 -4.13
C SER A 91 -18.89 5.55 -4.20
N LEU A 92 -18.35 6.70 -4.61
CA LEU A 92 -16.90 6.91 -4.64
C LEU A 92 -16.35 7.06 -3.22
N GLN A 93 -17.09 7.69 -2.32
CA GLN A 93 -16.69 7.76 -0.92
C GLN A 93 -16.66 6.38 -0.24
N ASP A 94 -17.64 5.51 -0.54
CA ASP A 94 -17.66 4.12 -0.09
C ASP A 94 -16.47 3.34 -0.66
N GLN A 95 -16.21 3.44 -1.96
CA GLN A 95 -15.06 2.80 -2.60
C GLN A 95 -13.72 3.20 -1.96
N LEU A 96 -13.54 4.48 -1.63
CA LEU A 96 -12.34 4.96 -0.93
C LEU A 96 -12.24 4.40 0.50
N ARG A 97 -13.35 4.35 1.24
CA ARG A 97 -13.40 3.78 2.60
C ARG A 97 -13.11 2.29 2.60
N ASP A 98 -13.72 1.55 1.68
CA ASP A 98 -13.53 0.11 1.53
C ASP A 98 -12.07 -0.21 1.22
N TYR A 99 -11.45 0.56 0.32
CA TYR A 99 -10.04 0.41 0.01
C TYR A 99 -9.13 0.74 1.20
N CYS A 100 -9.41 1.82 1.93
CA CYS A 100 -8.69 2.15 3.16
C CYS A 100 -8.80 1.03 4.22
N ALA A 101 -9.97 0.42 4.38
CA ALA A 101 -10.17 -0.70 5.29
C ALA A 101 -9.32 -1.92 4.88
N ILE A 102 -9.28 -2.24 3.58
CA ILE A 102 -8.44 -3.31 3.02
C ILE A 102 -6.95 -3.03 3.30
N ILE A 103 -6.47 -1.80 3.10
CA ILE A 103 -5.07 -1.45 3.40
C ILE A 103 -4.76 -1.68 4.88
N VAL A 104 -5.60 -1.15 5.77
CA VAL A 104 -5.39 -1.27 7.23
C VAL A 104 -5.35 -2.73 7.66
N GLU A 105 -6.23 -3.57 7.11
CA GLU A 105 -6.21 -5.03 7.30
C GLU A 105 -4.88 -5.63 6.83
N LYS A 106 -4.44 -5.33 5.60
CA LYS A 106 -3.24 -5.91 4.99
C LYS A 106 -1.93 -5.40 5.59
N VAL A 107 -1.91 -4.21 6.17
CA VAL A 107 -0.76 -3.68 6.91
C VAL A 107 -0.63 -4.33 8.29
N GLY A 108 -1.69 -5.00 8.77
CA GLY A 108 -1.70 -5.72 10.05
C GLY A 108 -1.92 -4.80 11.24
N CYS A 109 -2.64 -3.69 11.03
CA CYS A 109 -2.99 -2.70 12.05
C CYS A 109 -4.23 -3.05 12.86
N GLN A 110 -4.77 -4.26 12.70
CA GLN A 110 -5.85 -4.69 13.57
C GLN A 110 -5.31 -4.80 14.99
N ILE A 111 -5.83 -3.93 15.85
CA ILE A 111 -5.72 -4.06 17.29
C ILE A 111 -6.46 -5.36 17.59
N GLU A 112 -5.73 -6.46 17.76
CA GLU A 112 -6.34 -7.61 18.41
C GLU A 112 -6.82 -7.11 19.77
N PRO A 113 -8.12 -7.19 20.09
CA PRO A 113 -8.56 -6.93 21.45
C PRO A 113 -7.76 -7.88 22.33
N ALA A 114 -7.12 -7.34 23.36
CA ALA A 114 -6.35 -8.11 24.34
C ALA A 114 -7.24 -9.18 24.97
N ALA A 115 -7.31 -10.36 24.35
CA ALA A 115 -8.07 -11.49 24.83
C ALA A 115 -7.51 -12.78 24.18
N ASN A 116 -6.87 -13.55 25.05
CA ASN A 116 -6.30 -14.88 24.87
C ASN A 116 -5.00 -14.97 24.08
N ASP A 117 -3.95 -15.23 24.86
CA ASP A 117 -2.87 -16.22 24.74
C ASP A 117 -3.16 -17.49 23.90
N LYS A 118 -3.80 -17.37 22.74
CA LYS A 118 -3.66 -18.35 21.68
C LYS A 118 -2.40 -17.96 20.93
N VAL A 119 -1.27 -18.44 21.45
CA VAL A 119 -0.14 -18.81 20.60
C VAL A 119 -0.76 -19.70 19.52
N VAL A 120 -1.11 -19.11 18.37
CA VAL A 120 -1.54 -19.87 17.21
C VAL A 120 -0.37 -20.78 16.93
N ALA A 121 -0.54 -22.07 17.24
CA ALA A 121 0.51 -23.05 17.07
C ALA A 121 0.97 -22.94 15.64
N VAL A 122 2.23 -22.50 15.47
CA VAL A 122 2.83 -22.33 14.15
C VAL A 122 2.84 -23.65 13.40
N ASP A 123 2.78 -24.78 14.11
CA ASP A 123 2.59 -26.12 13.59
C ASP A 123 1.30 -26.26 12.76
N SER A 124 0.17 -25.68 13.19
CA SER A 124 -1.08 -25.66 12.42
C SER A 124 -1.02 -24.74 11.19
N LEU A 125 -0.10 -23.77 11.17
CA LEU A 125 0.10 -22.84 10.03
C LEU A 125 1.14 -23.35 9.02
N ILE A 126 2.06 -24.23 9.43
CA ILE A 126 3.11 -24.82 8.61
C ILE A 126 2.70 -26.19 8.02
N GLY A 127 1.54 -26.74 8.40
CA GLY A 127 1.07 -28.04 7.90
C GLY A 127 1.85 -29.21 8.52
N ILE A 128 2.34 -29.03 9.74
CA ILE A 128 2.80 -30.14 10.57
C ILE A 128 1.65 -30.40 11.53
N ASP A 129 0.69 -31.23 11.13
CA ASP A 129 -0.33 -31.74 12.05
C ASP A 129 0.38 -32.49 13.18
N PRO A 130 0.20 -32.11 14.45
CA PRO A 130 0.48 -33.01 15.55
C PRO A 130 -0.63 -34.06 15.52
N GLU A 131 -0.29 -35.26 15.04
CA GLU A 131 -1.06 -36.52 15.04
C GLU A 131 -2.42 -36.44 15.77
N GLU A 132 -3.47 -36.02 15.07
CA GLU A 132 -4.83 -36.37 15.47
C GLU A 132 -5.01 -37.86 15.14
N GLU A 133 -4.96 -38.71 16.16
CA GLU A 133 -5.24 -40.13 16.01
C GLU A 133 -6.64 -40.31 15.36
N PRO A 134 -6.74 -40.93 14.17
CA PRO A 134 -8.03 -41.07 13.51
C PRO A 134 -8.94 -41.94 14.35
N SER A 135 -10.17 -41.46 14.55
CA SER A 135 -11.23 -42.15 15.27
C SER A 135 -11.35 -43.59 14.76
N TRP A 136 -11.47 -44.58 15.68
CA TRP A 136 -11.47 -46.00 15.34
C TRP A 136 -12.52 -46.37 14.27
N VAL A 137 -13.60 -45.59 14.16
CA VAL A 137 -14.62 -45.72 13.11
C VAL A 137 -14.11 -45.35 11.71
N ASP A 138 -13.19 -44.40 11.58
CA ASP A 138 -12.58 -44.01 10.30
C ASP A 138 -11.59 -45.07 9.81
N ASN A 139 -10.86 -45.70 10.74
CA ASN A 139 -10.02 -46.86 10.42
C ASN A 139 -10.86 -48.06 9.98
N PHE A 140 -12.05 -48.26 10.57
CA PHE A 140 -12.97 -49.32 10.16
C PHE A 140 -13.59 -49.06 8.78
N ALA A 141 -13.96 -47.80 8.50
CA ALA A 141 -14.50 -47.40 7.21
C ALA A 141 -13.48 -47.55 6.06
N ARG A 142 -12.21 -47.23 6.31
CA ARG A 142 -11.11 -47.39 5.33
C ARG A 142 -10.74 -48.86 5.06
N LEU A 143 -10.99 -49.76 6.01
CA LEU A 143 -10.74 -51.19 5.83
C LEU A 143 -11.81 -51.87 4.94
N VAL A 144 -13.04 -51.35 4.96
CA VAL A 144 -14.19 -51.96 4.28
C VAL A 144 -14.44 -51.33 2.89
N ILE A 145 -13.99 -50.11 2.64
CA ILE A 145 -14.19 -49.41 1.37
C ILE A 145 -12.86 -48.81 0.91
N SER A 146 -12.29 -49.36 -0.17
CA SER A 146 -11.11 -48.80 -0.84
C SER A 146 -11.50 -47.53 -1.60
N MET A 147 -11.60 -46.39 -0.90
CA MET A 147 -11.76 -45.08 -1.54
C MET A 147 -10.43 -44.59 -2.14
N PRO A 148 -10.41 -44.07 -3.37
CA PRO A 148 -9.28 -43.28 -3.87
C PRO A 148 -9.06 -42.03 -2.99
N PRO A 149 -7.82 -41.56 -2.79
CA PRO A 149 -7.56 -40.38 -1.97
C PRO A 149 -8.28 -39.16 -2.58
N GLU A 150 -9.03 -38.43 -1.76
CA GLU A 150 -9.67 -37.19 -2.19
C GLU A 150 -8.60 -36.21 -2.70
N PRO A 151 -8.85 -35.51 -3.83
CA PRO A 151 -7.94 -34.47 -4.28
C PRO A 151 -7.88 -33.40 -3.20
N THR A 152 -6.68 -33.14 -2.69
CA THR A 152 -6.39 -32.09 -1.72
C THR A 152 -6.97 -30.78 -2.23
N LYS A 153 -8.07 -30.33 -1.62
CA LYS A 153 -8.61 -28.99 -1.88
C LYS A 153 -7.54 -28.02 -1.41
N VAL A 154 -6.81 -27.42 -2.35
CA VAL A 154 -5.85 -26.35 -2.05
C VAL A 154 -6.68 -25.22 -1.46
N ASP A 155 -6.66 -25.11 -0.14
CA ASP A 155 -7.59 -24.28 0.59
C ASP A 155 -7.27 -22.79 0.31
N LEU A 156 -8.12 -22.14 -0.48
CA LEU A 156 -7.95 -20.76 -0.97
C LEU A 156 -7.89 -19.73 0.17
N THR A 157 -8.23 -20.14 1.40
CA THR A 157 -8.11 -19.38 2.64
C THR A 157 -6.66 -19.07 2.99
N TYR A 158 -5.71 -19.98 2.73
CA TYR A 158 -4.28 -19.78 3.00
C TYR A 158 -3.70 -18.62 2.18
N ASN A 159 -4.14 -18.46 0.93
CA ASN A 159 -3.71 -17.34 0.07
C ASN A 159 -4.22 -15.97 0.55
N LYS A 160 -5.38 -15.93 1.23
CA LYS A 160 -5.97 -14.66 1.70
C LYS A 160 -5.22 -14.05 2.90
N LYS A 161 -4.54 -14.87 3.69
CA LYS A 161 -3.78 -14.49 4.90
C LYS A 161 -2.26 -14.50 4.73
N GLY A 162 -1.73 -14.60 3.51
CA GLY A 162 -0.28 -14.75 3.26
C GLY A 162 0.59 -13.70 3.96
N THR A 163 0.18 -12.44 3.98
CA THR A 163 0.91 -11.34 4.66
C THR A 163 0.96 -11.50 6.18
N GLU A 164 -0.17 -11.89 6.78
CA GLU A 164 -0.28 -12.12 8.22
C GLU A 164 0.50 -13.37 8.64
N ASN A 165 0.35 -14.46 7.89
CA ASN A 165 1.09 -15.71 8.12
C ASN A 165 2.60 -15.48 8.04
N PHE A 166 3.06 -14.70 7.05
CA PHE A 166 4.47 -14.34 6.91
C PHE A 166 4.97 -13.52 8.11
N ARG A 167 4.17 -12.57 8.60
CA ARG A 167 4.48 -11.79 9.81
C ARG A 167 4.63 -12.71 11.02
N VAL A 168 3.66 -13.58 11.26
CA VAL A 168 3.66 -14.55 12.38
C VAL A 168 4.87 -15.47 12.31
N MET A 169 5.18 -15.99 11.12
CA MET A 169 6.35 -16.84 10.88
C MET A 169 7.66 -16.11 11.22
N ILE A 170 7.84 -14.84 10.81
CA ILE A 170 9.03 -14.05 11.15
C ILE A 170 9.14 -13.87 12.66
N VAL A 171 8.05 -13.42 13.31
CA VAL A 171 8.05 -13.15 14.76
C VAL A 171 8.37 -14.42 15.54
N HIS A 172 7.73 -15.54 15.19
CA HIS A 172 7.99 -16.84 15.81
C HIS A 172 9.44 -17.30 15.62
N THR A 173 9.98 -17.20 14.39
CA THR A 173 11.36 -17.59 14.09
C THR A 173 12.36 -16.77 14.89
N LEU A 174 12.19 -15.45 14.95
CA LEU A 174 13.06 -14.55 15.71
C LEU A 174 12.97 -14.81 17.22
N ARG A 175 11.77 -15.09 17.73
CA ARG A 175 11.57 -15.50 19.13
C ARG A 175 12.29 -16.81 19.42
N ARG A 176 12.15 -17.80 18.55
CA ARG A 176 12.80 -19.11 18.70
C ARG A 176 14.32 -18.96 18.78
N TRP A 177 14.92 -18.20 17.86
CA TRP A 177 16.36 -17.94 17.86
C TRP A 177 16.85 -17.24 19.13
N ALA A 178 16.08 -16.29 19.64
CA ALA A 178 16.41 -15.57 20.88
C ALA A 178 16.27 -16.44 22.14
N CYS A 179 15.43 -17.47 22.11
CA CYS A 179 15.21 -18.38 23.25
C CYS A 179 16.10 -19.63 23.23
N GLU A 180 16.52 -20.11 22.05
CA GLU A 180 17.33 -21.34 21.92
C GLU A 180 18.77 -21.17 22.40
N SER A 181 19.41 -20.03 22.12
CA SER A 181 20.82 -19.82 22.45
C SER A 181 21.17 -18.35 22.62
N MET A 182 22.25 -18.07 23.38
CA MET A 182 22.76 -16.72 23.55
C MET A 182 23.45 -16.25 22.27
N ILE A 183 22.92 -15.19 21.66
CA ILE A 183 23.47 -14.59 20.43
C ILE A 183 24.59 -13.61 20.81
N GLN A 184 25.81 -13.87 20.34
CA GLN A 184 26.99 -13.02 20.64
C GLN A 184 27.18 -11.88 19.64
N SER A 185 26.76 -12.05 18.39
CA SER A 185 26.97 -11.05 17.33
C SER A 185 26.04 -9.86 17.48
N ASN A 186 26.61 -8.70 17.81
CA ASN A 186 25.90 -7.42 17.86
C ASN A 186 25.26 -7.02 16.52
N GLU A 187 25.89 -7.39 15.39
CA GLU A 187 25.31 -7.11 14.08
C GLU A 187 24.04 -7.93 13.85
N LEU A 188 24.08 -9.23 14.16
CA LEU A 188 22.91 -10.10 14.03
C LEU A 188 21.75 -9.60 14.89
N ILE A 189 22.01 -9.25 16.15
CA ILE A 189 21.01 -8.67 17.06
C ILE A 189 20.36 -7.42 16.44
N ARG A 190 21.16 -6.49 15.90
CA ARG A 190 20.64 -5.30 15.22
C ARG A 190 19.76 -5.64 14.02
N LYS A 191 20.16 -6.61 13.19
CA LYS A 191 19.36 -7.03 12.02
C LYS A 191 18.06 -7.72 12.44
N MET A 192 18.09 -8.56 13.47
CA MET A 192 16.90 -9.22 14.04
C MET A 192 15.89 -8.20 14.55
N PHE A 193 16.31 -7.23 15.37
CA PHE A 193 15.42 -6.18 15.87
C PHE A 193 14.93 -5.26 14.76
N LYS A 194 15.75 -4.94 13.75
CA LYS A 194 15.31 -4.18 12.58
C LYS A 194 14.21 -4.92 11.81
N LEU A 195 14.37 -6.24 11.62
CA LEU A 195 13.37 -7.07 10.95
C LEU A 195 12.09 -7.19 11.77
N LEU A 196 12.21 -7.33 13.10
CA LEU A 196 11.08 -7.40 14.02
C LEU A 196 10.31 -6.07 14.03
N LEU A 197 11.00 -4.94 14.16
CA LEU A 197 10.37 -3.61 14.16
C LEU A 197 9.52 -3.41 12.91
N ARG A 198 10.06 -3.81 11.74
CA ARG A 198 9.35 -3.75 10.46
C ARG A 198 8.03 -4.53 10.44
N GLN A 199 7.91 -5.61 11.22
CA GLN A 199 6.65 -6.37 11.33
C GLN A 199 5.54 -5.61 12.08
N TYR A 200 5.91 -4.64 12.92
CA TYR A 200 4.97 -3.85 13.73
C TYR A 200 4.79 -2.42 13.21
N THR A 201 5.75 -1.88 12.43
CA THR A 201 5.71 -0.52 11.91
C THR A 201 5.24 -0.44 10.45
N GLY A 202 4.25 -1.25 10.07
CA GLY A 202 3.80 -1.35 8.68
C GLY A 202 3.25 -0.04 8.09
N VAL A 203 2.50 0.76 8.87
CA VAL A 203 1.97 2.06 8.40
C VAL A 203 3.09 3.05 8.14
N LYS A 204 4.03 3.17 9.08
CA LYS A 204 5.16 4.08 8.93
C LYS A 204 6.01 3.68 7.74
N GLU A 205 6.27 2.39 7.58
CA GLU A 205 7.01 1.88 6.43
C GLU A 205 6.29 2.21 5.10
N LEU A 206 4.97 2.04 5.05
CA LEU A 206 4.17 2.41 3.90
C LEU A 206 4.24 3.92 3.62
N MET A 207 4.11 4.76 4.64
CA MET A 207 4.23 6.22 4.51
C MET A 207 5.61 6.64 4.00
N ASP A 208 6.68 6.03 4.51
CA ASP A 208 8.05 6.34 4.10
C ASP A 208 8.32 5.87 2.66
N GLY A 209 7.78 4.71 2.26
CA GLY A 209 7.83 4.25 0.87
C GLY A 209 7.01 5.13 -0.09
N MET A 210 5.83 5.61 0.34
CA MET A 210 5.00 6.52 -0.44
C MET A 210 5.68 7.86 -0.71
N LYS A 211 6.49 8.38 0.22
CA LYS A 211 7.28 9.62 -0.01
C LYS A 211 8.29 9.50 -1.15
N GLN A 212 8.72 8.28 -1.48
CA GLN A 212 9.66 7.98 -2.56
C GLN A 212 8.96 7.40 -3.80
N THR A 213 7.63 7.38 -3.80
CA THR A 213 6.84 6.84 -4.92
C THR A 213 6.54 7.97 -5.89
N TYR A 214 6.79 7.73 -7.18
CA TYR A 214 6.51 8.67 -8.25
C TYR A 214 5.83 7.95 -9.41
N VAL A 215 4.87 8.60 -10.05
CA VAL A 215 4.09 8.04 -11.17
C VAL A 215 4.38 8.84 -12.43
N LEU A 216 4.78 8.14 -13.49
CA LEU A 216 5.12 8.72 -14.79
C LEU A 216 4.19 8.14 -15.85
N HIS A 217 3.92 8.92 -16.87
CA HIS A 217 3.14 8.44 -18.01
C HIS A 217 3.96 7.42 -18.81
N ASP A 218 3.32 6.34 -19.27
CA ASP A 218 3.97 5.27 -20.05
C ASP A 218 4.77 5.75 -21.27
N ARG A 219 4.34 6.82 -21.95
CA ARG A 219 5.06 7.45 -23.07
C ARG A 219 6.50 7.87 -22.74
N ASN A 220 6.79 8.10 -21.46
CA ASN A 220 8.08 8.56 -20.96
C ASN A 220 9.02 7.39 -20.60
N ARG A 221 8.59 6.13 -20.75
CA ARG A 221 9.32 4.95 -20.28
C ARG A 221 10.78 4.91 -20.73
N GLN A 222 11.06 5.14 -22.01
CA GLN A 222 12.43 5.10 -22.54
C GLN A 222 13.31 6.20 -21.93
N ASP A 223 12.75 7.40 -21.76
CA ASP A 223 13.48 8.53 -21.16
C ASP A 223 13.78 8.24 -19.69
N VAL A 224 12.86 7.60 -18.96
CA VAL A 224 13.07 7.18 -17.56
C VAL A 224 14.11 6.08 -17.45
N GLU A 225 14.07 5.07 -18.30
CA GLU A 225 15.07 4.00 -18.35
C GLU A 225 16.47 4.59 -18.58
N ASN A 226 16.62 5.48 -19.56
CA ASN A 226 17.87 6.19 -19.82
C ASN A 226 18.31 7.03 -18.62
N PHE A 227 17.38 7.77 -17.99
CA PHE A 227 17.66 8.59 -16.80
C PHE A 227 18.22 7.76 -15.65
N ILE A 228 17.62 6.60 -15.38
CA ILE A 228 18.07 5.67 -14.32
C ILE A 228 19.47 5.14 -14.66
N VAL A 229 19.75 4.78 -15.91
CA VAL A 229 21.09 4.33 -16.33
C VAL A 229 22.14 5.41 -16.09
N TYR A 230 21.88 6.64 -16.50
CA TYR A 230 22.83 7.75 -16.28
C TYR A 230 23.03 8.04 -14.79
N LEU A 231 21.96 7.97 -13.99
CA LEU A 231 22.06 8.14 -12.53
C LEU A 231 22.86 7.01 -11.87
N MET A 232 22.70 5.76 -12.33
CA MET A 232 23.49 4.62 -11.85
C MET A 232 24.98 4.82 -12.15
N GLN A 233 25.32 5.25 -13.37
CA GLN A 233 26.71 5.55 -13.74
C GLN A 233 27.33 6.60 -12.82
N ILE A 234 26.61 7.69 -12.51
CA ILE A 234 27.10 8.72 -11.59
C ILE A 234 27.26 8.16 -10.17
N ARG A 235 26.33 7.32 -9.71
CA ARG A 235 26.37 6.74 -8.37
C ARG A 235 27.53 5.74 -8.21
N GLU A 236 27.89 5.00 -9.24
CA GLU A 236 29.03 4.09 -9.22
C GLU A 236 30.36 4.83 -8.97
N LEU A 237 30.50 6.04 -9.50
CA LEU A 237 31.68 6.88 -9.29
C LEU A 237 31.87 7.29 -7.82
N LEU A 238 30.83 7.23 -6.97
CA LEU A 238 30.94 7.56 -5.54
C LEU A 238 31.82 6.56 -4.75
N ASN A 239 31.99 5.34 -5.27
CA ASN A 239 32.78 4.30 -4.61
C ASN A 239 34.19 4.16 -5.20
N VAL A 240 34.53 4.95 -6.22
CA VAL A 240 35.78 4.85 -6.97
C VAL A 240 36.65 6.07 -6.67
N GLN A 241 37.97 5.87 -6.65
CA GLN A 241 38.91 7.00 -6.55
C GLN A 241 38.81 7.85 -7.82
N PHE A 242 38.59 9.15 -7.64
CA PHE A 242 38.33 10.04 -8.76
C PHE A 242 39.61 10.40 -9.51
N GLU A 243 39.70 10.00 -10.79
CA GLU A 243 40.80 10.36 -11.70
C GLU A 243 40.26 10.92 -13.03
N THR A 244 41.15 11.13 -13.99
CA THR A 244 40.83 11.76 -15.29
C THR A 244 39.83 10.97 -16.13
N CYS A 245 39.81 9.63 -16.02
CA CYS A 245 38.85 8.79 -16.74
C CYS A 245 37.44 8.93 -16.15
N GLU A 246 37.32 8.89 -14.83
CA GLU A 246 36.08 9.06 -14.06
C GLU A 246 35.51 10.46 -14.27
N GLU A 247 36.36 11.48 -14.36
CA GLU A 247 35.94 12.85 -14.69
C GLU A 247 35.26 12.92 -16.06
N ALA A 248 35.81 12.22 -17.07
CA ALA A 248 35.20 12.18 -18.39
C ALA A 248 33.85 11.44 -18.40
N ILE A 249 33.73 10.35 -17.62
CA ILE A 249 32.47 9.62 -17.43
C ILE A 249 31.44 10.49 -16.74
N LEU A 250 31.81 11.20 -15.67
CA LEU A 250 30.93 12.10 -14.93
C LEU A 250 30.40 13.22 -15.84
N LYS A 251 31.27 13.88 -16.60
CA LYS A 251 30.87 14.95 -17.55
C LYS A 251 29.85 14.43 -18.57
N ARG A 252 30.08 13.22 -19.10
CA ARG A 252 29.15 12.59 -20.04
C ARG A 252 27.80 12.27 -19.38
N GLY A 253 27.81 11.67 -18.19
CA GLY A 253 26.60 11.33 -17.44
C GLY A 253 25.76 12.56 -17.09
N LEU A 254 26.40 13.65 -16.63
CA LEU A 254 25.73 14.92 -16.35
C LEU A 254 25.12 15.53 -17.61
N TRP A 255 25.85 15.53 -18.73
CA TRP A 255 25.32 16.03 -19.99
C TRP A 255 24.11 15.21 -20.47
N GLN A 256 24.17 13.88 -20.34
CA GLN A 256 23.07 12.99 -20.71
C GLN A 256 21.83 13.18 -19.81
N LEU A 257 22.02 13.40 -18.51
CA LEU A 257 20.93 13.76 -17.59
C LEU A 257 20.30 15.09 -17.97
N MET A 258 21.11 16.12 -18.24
CA MET A 258 20.62 17.43 -18.66
C MET A 258 19.93 17.40 -20.02
N ASN A 259 20.29 16.49 -20.91
CA ASN A 259 19.64 16.36 -22.22
C ASN A 259 18.37 15.48 -22.17
N ASN A 260 18.02 14.94 -20.99
CA ASN A 260 16.83 14.13 -20.80
C ASN A 260 15.62 15.04 -20.50
N ARG A 261 14.50 14.82 -21.22
CA ARG A 261 13.28 15.62 -21.06
C ARG A 261 12.67 15.50 -19.66
N ILE A 262 12.81 14.34 -19.02
CA ILE A 262 12.25 14.08 -17.69
C ILE A 262 12.83 15.03 -16.66
N PHE A 263 14.12 15.37 -16.79
CA PHE A 263 14.80 16.30 -15.89
C PHE A 263 14.11 17.68 -15.79
N PHE A 264 13.49 18.14 -16.89
CA PHE A 264 12.78 19.42 -16.91
C PHE A 264 11.26 19.30 -16.74
N GLN A 265 10.66 18.21 -17.22
CA GLN A 265 9.20 18.01 -17.14
C GLN A 265 8.74 17.63 -15.74
N HIS A 266 9.60 16.94 -14.98
CA HIS A 266 9.29 16.39 -13.67
C HIS A 266 10.33 16.84 -12.64
N PRO A 267 10.38 18.14 -12.28
CA PRO A 267 11.37 18.66 -11.32
C PRO A 267 11.20 18.11 -9.89
N ASP A 268 10.05 17.52 -9.58
CA ASP A 268 9.75 16.88 -8.30
C ASP A 268 10.27 15.43 -8.21
N LEU A 269 10.74 14.83 -9.32
CA LEU A 269 11.33 13.48 -9.38
C LEU A 269 12.83 13.54 -9.04
#